data_AF-A0A1V5BCM6-F1
#
_entry.id   AF-A0A1V5BCM6-F1
#
_cell.length_a   1.000
_cell.length_b   1.000
_cell.length_c   1.000
_cell.angle_alpha   90.00
_cell.angle_beta   90.00
_cell.angle_gamma   90.00
#
_symmetry.space_group_name_H-M   'P 1'
#
loop_
_entity.id
_entity.type
_entity.pdbx_description
1 polymer ?
#
loop_
_entity_poly.entity_id
_entity_poly.type
_entity_poly.pdbx_seq_one_letter_code
_entity_poly.pdbx_strand_id
1 'polypeptide(L)' 'MEKATKPDKTRQLSQEQMNAVEHLIQGKSDRAVSEAAGVSRQTVWGWRNNDVLFIAELN' A
#
# COMPACT_ATOMS: atom_id res chain seq x y z
N MET A 1 1.12 27.95 -24.22
CA MET A 1 1.91 27.27 -23.18
C MET A 1 0.95 26.40 -22.38
N GLU A 2 0.93 25.10 -22.66
CA GLU A 2 0.04 24.16 -21.98
C GLU A 2 0.50 23.96 -20.54
N LYS A 3 -0.34 24.39 -19.58
CA LYS A 3 -0.14 24.07 -18.16
C LYS A 3 -0.50 22.59 -17.99
N ALA A 4 0.48 21.71 -18.09
CA ALA A 4 0.31 20.32 -17.67
C ALA A 4 -0.02 20.29 -16.17
N THR A 5 -1.21 19.77 -15.83
CA THR A 5 -1.61 19.52 -14.45
C THR A 5 -0.60 18.58 -13.80
N LYS A 6 -0.08 18.95 -12.62
CA LYS A 6 0.84 18.08 -11.86
C LYS A 6 0.15 16.73 -11.64
N PRO A 7 0.82 15.58 -11.85
CA PRO A 7 0.20 14.29 -11.61
C PRO A 7 -0.27 14.23 -10.16
N ASP A 8 -1.53 13.83 -9.99
CA ASP A 8 -2.16 13.73 -8.68
C ASP A 8 -1.54 12.57 -7.91
N LYS A 9 -0.50 12.87 -7.12
CA LYS A 9 0.20 11.90 -6.27
C LYS A 9 -0.64 11.40 -5.09
N THR A 10 -1.85 11.93 -4.88
CA THR A 10 -2.73 11.50 -3.79
C THR A 10 -3.45 10.18 -4.09
N ARG A 11 -3.33 9.66 -5.33
CA ARG A 11 -3.94 8.40 -5.76
C ARG A 11 -2.95 7.24 -5.93
N GLN A 12 -1.73 7.35 -5.41
CA GLN A 12 -0.69 6.33 -5.56
C GLN A 12 -0.34 5.72 -4.20
N LEU A 13 -0.11 4.40 -4.19
CA LEU A 13 0.39 3.71 -3.01
C LEU A 13 1.78 4.23 -2.64
N SER A 14 2.06 4.30 -1.34
CA SER A 14 3.43 4.54 -0.85
C SER A 14 4.34 3.35 -1.15
N GLN A 15 5.66 3.52 -1.02
CA GLN A 15 6.59 2.41 -1.23
C GLN A 15 6.37 1.28 -0.22
N GLU A 16 6.07 1.63 1.03
CA GLU A 16 5.76 0.68 2.09
C GLU A 16 4.47 -0.10 1.77
N GLN A 17 3.48 0.57 1.21
CA GLN A 17 2.24 -0.06 0.76
C GLN A 17 2.47 -1.02 -0.41
N MET A 18 3.25 -0.60 -1.42
CA MET A 18 3.62 -1.48 -2.54
C MET A 18 4.37 -2.73 -2.06
N ASN A 19 5.35 -2.56 -1.16
CA ASN A 19 6.08 -3.69 -0.56
C ASN A 19 5.14 -4.60 0.23
N ALA A 20 4.17 -4.03 0.95
CA ALA A 20 3.21 -4.80 1.71
C ALA A 20 2.27 -5.61 0.81
N VAL A 21 1.77 -5.02 -0.29
CA VAL A 21 0.96 -5.71 -1.30
C VAL A 21 1.72 -6.89 -1.89
N GLU A 22 2.97 -6.69 -2.32
CA GLU A 22 3.79 -7.76 -2.90
C GLU A 22 3.88 -8.98 -1.97
N HIS A 23 4.13 -8.75 -0.69
CA HIS A 23 4.21 -9.80 0.31
C HIS A 23 2.86 -10.45 0.66
N LEU A 24 1.77 -9.68 0.63
CA LEU A 24 0.42 -10.20 0.85
C LEU A 24 -0.04 -11.10 -0.30
N ILE A 25 0.26 -10.74 -1.55
CA ILE A 25 -0.03 -11.58 -2.74
C ILE A 25 0.75 -12.90 -2.67
N GLN A 26 1.95 -12.90 -2.09
CA GLN A 26 2.72 -14.11 -1.81
C GLN A 26 2.14 -14.96 -0.65
N GLY A 27 1.03 -14.54 -0.03
CA GLY A 27 0.38 -15.25 1.07
C GLY A 27 1.08 -15.10 2.43
N LYS A 28 1.96 -14.10 2.60
CA LYS A 28 2.64 -13.88 3.88
C LYS A 28 1.67 -13.35 4.93
N SER A 29 1.95 -13.67 6.19
CA SER A 29 1.18 -13.15 7.33
C SER A 29 1.39 -11.64 7.52
N ASP A 30 0.39 -10.94 8.07
CA ASP A 30 0.49 -9.50 8.36
C ASP A 30 1.72 -9.13 9.22
N ARG A 31 2.21 -10.06 10.06
CA ARG A 31 3.44 -9.87 10.83
C ARG A 31 4.66 -9.78 9.90
N ALA A 32 4.87 -10.77 9.05
CA ALA A 32 5.98 -10.79 8.09
C ALA A 32 5.90 -9.62 7.10
N VAL A 33 4.69 -9.26 6.69
CA VAL A 33 4.42 -8.09 5.84
C VAL A 33 4.84 -6.81 6.53
N SER A 34 4.46 -6.62 7.81
CA SER A 34 4.82 -5.42 8.57
C SER A 34 6.32 -5.27 8.78
N GLU A 35 7.02 -6.38 9.04
CA GLU A 35 8.48 -6.42 9.20
C GLU A 35 9.19 -6.05 7.89
N ALA A 36 8.72 -6.58 6.76
CA ALA A 36 9.31 -6.29 5.45
C ALA A 36 8.99 -4.89 4.91
N ALA A 37 7.80 -4.36 5.20
CA ALA A 37 7.40 -3.00 4.83
C ALA A 37 7.93 -1.93 5.81
N GLY A 38 8.57 -2.32 6.92
CA GLY A 38 9.13 -1.39 7.90
C GLY A 38 8.07 -0.60 8.69
N VAL A 39 6.86 -1.15 8.83
CA VAL A 39 5.72 -0.49 9.49
C VAL A 39 5.15 -1.34 10.62
N SER A 40 4.23 -0.80 11.40
CA SER A 40 3.52 -1.58 12.41
C SER A 40 2.51 -2.54 11.79
N ARG A 41 2.22 -3.67 12.44
CA ARG A 41 1.14 -4.58 12.03
C ARG A 41 -0.23 -3.86 11.99
N GLN A 42 -0.47 -2.91 12.89
CA GLN A 42 -1.71 -2.12 12.90
C GLN A 42 -1.84 -1.27 11.64
N THR A 43 -0.73 -0.76 11.11
CA THR A 43 -0.69 -0.02 9.85
C THR A 43 -1.12 -0.90 8.67
N VAL A 44 -0.57 -2.12 8.57
CA VAL A 44 -0.97 -3.09 7.54
C VAL A 44 -2.45 -3.43 7.64
N TRP A 45 -2.95 -3.68 8.86
CA TRP A 45 -4.37 -3.90 9.08
C TRP A 45 -5.21 -2.69 8.66
N GLY A 46 -4.78 -1.48 8.99
CA GLY A 46 -5.45 -0.24 8.60
C GLY A 46 -5.59 -0.12 7.08
N TRP A 47 -4.52 -0.41 6.33
CA TRP A 47 -4.54 -0.40 4.88
C TRP A 47 -5.51 -1.43 4.30
N ARG A 48 -5.45 -2.68 4.77
CA ARG A 48 -6.31 -3.77 4.29
C ARG A 48 -7.81 -3.55 4.52
N ASN A 49 -8.19 -2.70 5.46
CA ASN A 49 -9.60 -2.51 5.84
C ASN A 49 -10.14 -1.13 5.47
N ASN A 50 -9.29 -0.10 5.37
CA ASN A 50 -9.74 1.29 5.23
C ASN A 50 -9.08 2.04 4.06
N ASP A 51 -7.97 1.54 3.50
CA ASP A 51 -7.32 2.18 2.36
C ASP A 51 -7.84 1.60 1.05
N VAL A 52 -8.71 2.37 0.39
CA VAL A 52 -9.40 1.94 -0.84
C VAL A 52 -8.42 1.62 -1.96
N LEU A 53 -7.30 2.35 -2.07
CA LEU A 53 -6.30 2.10 -3.11
C LEU A 53 -5.54 0.80 -2.82
N PHE A 54 -5.18 0.60 -1.55
CA PHE A 54 -4.51 -0.62 -1.12
C PHE A 54 -5.39 -1.85 -1.33
N ILE A 55 -6.67 -1.74 -1.00
CA ILE A 55 -7.65 -2.82 -1.21
C ILE A 55 -7.84 -3.09 -2.69
N ALA A 56 -7.90 -2.04 -3.53
CA ALA A 56 -8.05 -2.20 -4.98
C ALA A 56 -6.86 -2.94 -5.60
N GLU A 57 -5.64 -2.68 -5.15
CA GLU A 57 -4.43 -3.36 -5.65
C GLU A 57 -4.30 -4.82 -5.17
N LEU A 58 -4.90 -5.16 -4.01
CA LEU A 58 -4.79 -6.49 -3.42
C LEU A 58 -5.75 -7.54 -4.02
N ASN A 59 -6.81 -7.12 -4.72
CA ASN A 59 -7.84 -7.99 -5.31
C ASN A 59 -7.53 -8.35 -6.77
#